data_AF-A0A1H8VF66-F1
#
_entry.id   AF-A0A1H8VF66-F1
#
_cell.length_a   1.000
_cell.length_b   1.000
_cell.length_c   1.000
_cell.angle_alpha   90.00
_cell.angle_beta   90.00
_cell.angle_gamma   90.00
#
_symmetry.space_group_name_H-M   'P 1'
#
loop_
_entity.id
_entity.type
_entity.pdbx_description
1 polymer ?
#
loop_
_entity_poly.entity_id
_entity_poly.type
_entity_poly.pdbx_seq_one_letter_code
_entity_poly.pdbx_strand_id
1 'polypeptide(L)'
;MMLNAMLWVARSGAPWRDLPEHYGSWNSVYTRFRRWEKTGLFDRILKELTADPDSESMMIDASIVRVHQHGAGAKGGSNSRRSGAPEEA
;
A
#
# COMPACT_ATOMS: atom_id res chain seq x y z
N MET A 1 10.14 4.49 16.23
CA MET A 1 8.96 5.39 16.25
C MET A 1 8.78 6.13 14.92
N MET A 2 9.66 7.07 14.55
CA MET A 2 9.51 7.91 13.34
C MET A 2 9.43 7.11 12.01
N LEU A 3 10.43 6.28 11.72
CA LEU A 3 10.44 5.48 10.47
C LEU A 3 9.29 4.46 10.48
N ASN A 4 9.05 3.79 11.61
CA ASN A 4 7.94 2.83 11.76
C ASN A 4 6.58 3.48 11.49
N ALA A 5 6.37 4.73 11.92
CA ALA A 5 5.14 5.49 11.64
C ALA A 5 4.98 5.75 10.13
N MET A 6 6.06 6.18 9.45
CA MET A 6 6.04 6.37 7.99
C MET A 6 5.77 5.05 7.26
N LEU A 7 6.39 3.95 7.69
CA LEU A 7 6.20 2.62 7.10
C LEU A 7 4.79 2.10 7.34
N TRP A 8 4.18 2.38 8.49
CA TRP A 8 2.79 2.03 8.74
C TRP A 8 1.86 2.75 7.76
N VAL A 9 2.07 4.05 7.53
CA VAL A 9 1.29 4.83 6.55
C VAL A 9 1.53 4.29 5.12
N ALA A 10 2.78 4.05 4.74
CA ALA A 10 3.13 3.53 3.42
C ALA A 10 2.53 2.13 3.17
N ARG A 11 2.53 1.26 4.18
CA ARG A 11 1.97 -0.10 4.10
C ARG A 11 0.44 -0.11 4.08
N SER A 12 -0.19 0.72 4.90
CA SER A 12 -1.65 0.73 5.05
C SER A 12 -2.36 1.57 3.99
N GLY A 13 -1.69 2.57 3.42
CA GLY A 13 -2.31 3.57 2.56
C GLY A 13 -3.29 4.49 3.29
N ALA A 14 -3.33 4.45 4.63
CA ALA A 14 -4.23 5.27 5.43
C ALA A 14 -3.84 6.76 5.32
N PRO A 15 -4.81 7.69 5.44
CA PRO A 15 -4.52 9.10 5.59
C PRO A 15 -3.57 9.37 6.76
N TRP A 16 -2.66 10.35 6.63
CA TRP A 16 -1.73 10.72 7.70
C TRP A 16 -2.43 11.06 9.03
N ARG A 17 -3.65 11.64 8.97
CA ARG A 17 -4.43 12.01 10.16
C ARG A 17 -4.92 10.80 10.96
N ASP A 18 -4.92 9.62 10.36
CA ASP A 18 -5.37 8.37 10.97
C ASP A 18 -4.20 7.59 11.58
N LEU A 19 -3.00 8.21 11.66
CA LEU A 19 -1.85 7.60 12.29
C LEU A 19 -2.16 7.26 13.75
N PRO A 20 -1.95 6.00 14.19
CA PRO A 20 -2.19 5.60 15.58
C PRO A 20 -1.40 6.44 16.58
N GLU A 21 -2.04 6.82 17.69
CA GLU A 21 -1.48 7.72 18.71
C GLU A 21 -0.17 7.21 19.32
N HIS A 22 0.03 5.88 19.39
CA HIS A 22 1.26 5.28 19.89
C HIS A 22 2.51 5.57 19.03
N TYR A 23 2.33 6.02 17.78
CA TYR A 23 3.44 6.51 16.94
C TYR A 23 3.79 7.99 17.18
N GLY A 24 2.95 8.71 17.93
CA GLY A 24 3.07 10.14 18.20
C GLY A 24 2.28 11.03 17.24
N SER A 25 2.57 12.34 17.26
CA SER A 25 1.85 13.33 16.45
C SER A 25 2.05 13.11 14.95
N TRP A 26 0.95 12.88 14.23
CA TRP A 26 0.95 12.71 12.77
C TRP A 26 1.61 13.89 12.05
N ASN A 27 1.45 15.12 12.55
CA ASN A 27 1.99 16.31 11.91
C ASN A 27 3.52 16.32 11.97
N SER A 28 4.09 15.90 13.10
CA SER A 28 5.55 15.78 13.25
C SER A 28 6.12 14.72 12.32
N VAL A 29 5.44 13.58 12.17
CA VAL A 29 5.85 12.50 11.24
C VAL A 29 5.75 12.98 9.80
N TYR A 30 4.64 13.57 9.40
CA TYR A 30 4.44 14.11 8.06
C TYR A 30 5.46 15.20 7.70
N THR A 31 5.71 16.14 8.61
CA THR A 31 6.70 17.21 8.39
C THR A 31 8.10 16.64 8.18
N ARG A 32 8.48 15.62 8.97
CA ARG A 32 9.76 14.94 8.80
C ARG A 32 9.83 14.19 7.46
N PHE A 33 8.77 13.45 7.13
CA PHE A 33 8.65 12.72 5.87
C PHE A 33 8.85 13.66 4.68
N ARG A 34 8.10 14.77 4.64
CA ARG A 34 8.20 15.78 3.56
C ARG A 34 9.58 16.40 3.48
N ARG A 35 10.25 16.62 4.62
CA ARG A 35 11.63 17.13 4.62
C ARG A 35 12.59 16.11 3.99
N TRP A 36 12.48 14.84 4.35
CA TRP A 36 13.33 13.77 3.83
C TRP A 36 13.13 13.53 2.34
N GLU A 37 11.88 13.50 1.90
CA GLU A 37 11.50 13.46 0.48
C GLU A 37 12.13 14.64 -0.28
N LYS A 38 11.95 15.88 0.19
CA LYS A 38 12.54 17.07 -0.46
C LYS A 38 14.06 17.03 -0.53
N THR A 39 14.72 16.37 0.42
CA THR A 39 16.18 16.20 0.42
C THR A 39 16.66 15.02 -0.43
N GLY A 40 15.77 14.27 -1.08
CA GLY A 40 16.12 13.04 -1.81
C GLY A 40 16.72 11.97 -0.90
N LEU A 41 16.38 11.95 0.39
CA LEU A 41 16.92 10.97 1.33
C LEU A 41 16.45 9.56 0.97
N PHE A 42 15.16 9.42 0.64
CA PHE A 42 14.59 8.12 0.27
C PHE A 42 15.24 7.56 -1.00
N ASP A 43 15.49 8.40 -2.00
CA ASP A 43 16.15 7.99 -3.25
C ASP A 43 17.56 7.49 -2.99
N ARG A 44 18.32 8.17 -2.11
CA ARG A 44 19.66 7.74 -1.72
C ARG A 44 19.63 6.42 -0.97
N ILE A 45 18.73 6.27 0.00
CA ILE A 45 18.58 5.01 0.75
C ILE A 45 18.24 3.88 -0.23
N LEU A 46 17.27 4.09 -1.11
CA LEU A 46 16.88 3.09 -2.10
C LEU A 46 18.06 2.69 -3.00
N LYS A 47 18.81 3.68 -3.50
CA LYS A 47 19.98 3.45 -4.34
C LYS A 47 21.03 2.58 -3.65
N GLU A 48 21.35 2.88 -2.39
CA GLU A 48 22.33 2.10 -1.62
C GLU A 48 21.81 0.68 -1.32
N LEU A 49 20.53 0.53 -1.02
CA LEU A 49 19.92 -0.79 -0.76
C LEU A 49 19.84 -1.66 -2.03
N THR A 50 19.75 -1.05 -3.21
CA THR A 50 19.73 -1.77 -4.49
C THR A 50 21.11 -1.97 -5.12
N ALA A 51 22.19 -1.53 -4.45
CA ALA A 51 23.53 -1.53 -5.03
C ALA A 51 24.12 -2.94 -5.20
N ASP A 52 23.76 -3.88 -4.32
CA ASP A 52 24.17 -5.28 -4.38
C ASP A 52 22.96 -6.17 -4.04
N PRO A 53 22.07 -6.44 -5.03
CA PRO A 53 20.90 -7.25 -4.80
C PRO A 53 21.31 -8.71 -4.61
N ASP A 54 21.17 -9.22 -3.38
CA ASP A 54 21.10 -10.65 -3.18
C ASP A 54 19.79 -11.15 -3.81
N SER A 55 19.87 -12.10 -4.75
CA SER A 55 18.69 -12.67 -5.42
C SER A 55 17.72 -13.39 -4.47
N GLU A 56 17.94 -13.30 -3.15
CA GLU A 56 17.07 -13.79 -2.09
C GLU A 56 15.82 -12.92 -1.92
N SER A 57 15.88 -11.62 -2.26
CA SER A 57 14.76 -10.68 -2.06
C SER A 57 14.41 -9.92 -3.34
N MET A 58 13.54 -10.51 -4.17
CA MET A 58 12.98 -9.82 -5.35
C MET A 58 11.66 -9.13 -5.00
N MET A 59 11.66 -7.79 -4.98
CA MET A 59 10.45 -6.99 -4.78
C MET A 59 9.72 -6.81 -6.12
N ILE A 60 8.48 -7.30 -6.21
CA ILE A 60 7.57 -7.05 -7.35
C ILE A 60 6.86 -5.72 -7.11
N ASP A 61 7.01 -4.75 -8.02
CA ASP A 61 6.25 -3.51 -7.96
C ASP A 61 4.77 -3.78 -8.24
N ALA A 62 3.89 -3.32 -7.34
CA ALA A 62 2.45 -3.41 -7.51
C ALA A 62 1.89 -2.01 -7.76
N SER A 63 1.19 -1.82 -8.88
CA SER A 63 0.48 -0.58 -9.16
C SER A 63 -0.91 -0.61 -8.52
N ILE A 64 -1.23 0.40 -7.69
CA ILE A 64 -2.57 0.56 -7.08
C ILE A 64 -3.26 1.74 -7.77
N VAL A 65 -4.29 1.45 -8.56
CA VAL A 65 -5.19 2.47 -9.13
C VAL A 65 -6.43 2.56 -8.25
N ARG A 66 -6.55 3.66 -7.49
CA ARG A 66 -7.77 3.94 -6.72
C ARG A 66 -8.85 4.48 -7.65
N VAL A 67 -9.95 3.76 -7.76
CA VAL A 67 -11.13 4.19 -8.51
C VAL A 67 -11.92 5.22 -7.68
N HIS A 68 -12.55 6.19 -8.35
CA HIS A 68 -13.46 7.12 -7.70
C HIS A 68 -14.59 6.35 -7.00
N GLN A 69 -15.11 6.82 -5.87
CA GLN A 69 -16.13 6.09 -5.11
C GLN A 69 -17.39 5.71 -5.92
N HIS A 70 -17.72 6.49 -6.95
CA HIS A 70 -18.82 6.17 -7.90
C HIS A 70 -18.47 5.16 -8.99
N GLY A 71 -17.20 4.74 -9.09
CA GLY A 71 -16.74 3.66 -9.97
C GLY A 71 -16.59 2.32 -9.26
N ALA A 72 -16.88 2.24 -7.95
CA ALA A 72 -16.98 0.96 -7.27
C ALA A 72 -18.19 0.20 -7.85
N GLY A 73 -17.93 -0.93 -8.51
CA GLY A 73 -18.97 -1.76 -9.12
C GLY A 73 -20.09 -2.10 -8.12
N ALA A 74 -21.31 -2.31 -8.64
CA ALA A 74 -22.44 -2.71 -7.81
C ALA A 74 -22.13 -4.00 -7.04
N LYS A 75 -22.74 -4.18 -5.86
CA LYS A 75 -22.59 -5.37 -5.01
C LYS A 75 -23.24 -6.61 -5.67
N GLY A 76 -22.63 -7.11 -6.73
CA GLY A 76 -23.03 -8.32 -7.46
C GLY A 76 -22.26 -9.51 -6.92
N GLY A 77 -22.79 -10.15 -5.87
CA GLY A 77 -22.39 -11.51 -5.53
C GLY A 77 -22.69 -12.45 -6.70
N SER A 78 -21.93 -13.54 -6.84
CA SER A 78 -22.17 -14.54 -7.88
C SER A 78 -23.58 -15.13 -7.71
N ASN A 79 -24.51 -14.76 -8.59
CA ASN A 79 -25.69 -15.58 -8.78
C ASN A 79 -25.27 -16.77 -9.66
N SER A 80 -24.53 -17.71 -9.05
CA SER A 80 -24.22 -18.99 -9.65
C SER A 80 -25.55 -19.74 -9.82
N ARG A 81 -26.22 -19.52 -10.96
CA ARG A 81 -27.17 -20.50 -11.46
C ARG A 81 -26.34 -21.67 -11.95
N ARG A 82 -26.40 -22.79 -11.22
CA ARG A 82 -25.89 -24.08 -11.70
C ARG A 82 -26.69 -24.44 -12.95
N SER A 83 -26.05 -24.43 -14.11
CA SER A 83 -26.58 -25.08 -15.30
C SER A 83 -26.72 -26.58 -14.99
N GLY A 84 -27.91 -27.14 -15.22
CA GLY A 84 -28.28 -28.50 -14.84
C GLY A 84 -27.32 -29.57 -15.39
N ALA A 85 -27.17 -30.64 -14.63
CA ALA A 85 -26.42 -31.85 -15.00
C ALA A 85 -27.17 -32.64 -16.09
N PRO A 86 -26.49 -33.50 -16.88
CA PRO A 86 -27.15 -34.31 -17.90
C PRO A 86 -27.96 -35.42 -17.23
N GLU A 87 -29.17 -35.68 -17.73
CA GLU A 87 -29.97 -36.85 -17.37
C GLU A 87 -29.62 -37.98 -18.34
N GLU A 88 -29.04 -39.05 -17.80
CA GLU A 88 -28.76 -40.30 -18.49
C GLU A 88 -30.07 -41.12 -18.61
N ALA A 89 -30.40 -41.56 -19.83
CA ALA A 89 -31.28 -42.70 -20.13
C ALA A 89 -30.92 -43.29 -21.49
#